data_AF-A0A0G1F5E9-F1
#
_entry.id   AF-A0A0G1F5E9-F1
#
_cell.length_a   1.000
_cell.length_b   1.000
_cell.length_c   1.000
_cell.angle_alpha   90.00
_cell.angle_beta   90.00
_cell.angle_gamma   90.00
#
_symmetry.space_group_name_H-M   'P 1'
#
loop_
_entity.id
_entity.type
_entity.pdbx_description
1 polymer ?
#
loop_
_entity_poly.entity_id
_entity_poly.type
_entity_poly.pdbx_seq_one_letter_code
_entity_poly.pdbx_strand_id
1 'polypeptide(L)'
;MSKTDLLIIAPGEIEEISVITPGIQALAVQLGWRPETAVARIKKALPARFAQSAYLAMVDQWGVVLPESFAQIADYFTRGQGLREADLTNADPGIRESLEATFDQIAKTVYLVREAREINADISIETATRLVAAYGDEAEKILEIILDAIPIALAYLPQWKRKSKALTNATIVKIVAFHACEGAGRGGLVNIVDIDGLVQLISSSAFFEILTDDDEEVRL
;
A
#
# COMPACT_ATOMS: atom_id res chain seq x y z
N MET A 1 -21.82 4.74 -3.30
CA MET A 1 -21.19 5.51 -4.38
C MET A 1 -20.40 4.55 -5.25
N SER A 2 -20.47 4.68 -6.57
CA SER A 2 -19.83 3.74 -7.51
C SER A 2 -18.38 4.18 -7.77
N LYS A 3 -17.51 3.29 -8.28
CA LYS A 3 -16.12 3.60 -8.72
C LYS A 3 -16.00 4.91 -9.55
N THR A 4 -17.10 5.34 -10.17
CA THR A 4 -17.23 6.52 -11.01
C THR A 4 -17.11 7.87 -10.29
N ASP A 5 -17.35 7.94 -8.98
CA ASP A 5 -17.53 9.24 -8.30
C ASP A 5 -16.21 9.98 -8.01
N LEU A 6 -15.07 9.28 -7.96
CA LEU A 6 -13.74 9.89 -7.75
C LEU A 6 -13.19 10.64 -8.95
N LEU A 7 -13.73 10.37 -10.14
CA LEU A 7 -13.40 11.10 -11.37
C LEU A 7 -14.31 12.29 -11.62
N ILE A 8 -15.28 12.54 -10.75
CA ILE A 8 -16.05 13.79 -10.73
C ILE A 8 -15.29 14.81 -9.89
N ILE A 9 -13.99 14.96 -10.12
CA ILE A 9 -13.29 16.20 -9.76
C ILE A 9 -13.15 16.93 -11.08
N ALA A 10 -14.16 17.73 -11.41
CA ALA A 10 -14.06 18.55 -12.62
C ALA A 10 -12.83 19.47 -12.50
N PRO A 11 -12.08 19.75 -13.58
CA PRO A 11 -10.91 20.63 -13.53
C PRO A 11 -11.18 22.02 -12.92
N GLY A 12 -12.45 22.45 -12.88
CA GLY A 12 -12.89 23.70 -12.24
C GLY A 12 -13.30 23.60 -10.76
N GLU A 13 -13.31 22.40 -10.17
CA GLU A 13 -13.71 22.12 -8.77
C GLU A 13 -12.49 21.85 -7.86
N ILE A 14 -11.27 21.95 -8.40
CA ILE A 14 -10.04 21.80 -7.63
C ILE A 14 -9.79 23.10 -6.83
N GLU A 15 -10.49 23.21 -5.70
CA GLU A 15 -10.31 24.30 -4.76
C GLU A 15 -9.04 24.12 -3.93
N GLU A 16 -8.44 25.24 -3.53
CA GLU A 16 -7.34 25.21 -2.59
C GLU A 16 -7.84 24.75 -1.21
N ILE A 17 -7.24 23.68 -0.67
CA ILE A 17 -7.59 23.20 0.66
C ILE A 17 -7.25 24.24 1.73
N SER A 18 -8.16 24.40 2.68
CA SER A 18 -8.00 25.30 3.81
C SER A 18 -8.58 24.68 5.07
N VAL A 19 -8.40 25.35 6.21
CA VAL A 19 -8.93 24.85 7.49
C VAL A 19 -10.46 24.76 7.48
N ILE A 20 -11.17 25.53 6.66
CA ILE A 20 -12.65 25.48 6.59
C ILE A 20 -13.18 24.41 5.63
N THR A 21 -12.31 23.76 4.86
CA THR A 21 -12.71 22.69 3.93
C THR A 21 -13.33 21.53 4.73
N PRO A 22 -14.59 21.10 4.44
CA PRO A 22 -15.28 20.09 5.24
C PRO A 22 -14.49 18.77 5.39
N GLY A 23 -13.85 18.30 4.32
CA GLY A 23 -13.01 17.09 4.36
C GLY A 23 -11.78 17.22 5.27
N ILE A 24 -11.21 18.43 5.39
CA ILE A 24 -10.09 18.71 6.31
C ILE A 24 -10.56 18.63 7.76
N GLN A 25 -11.72 19.22 8.06
CA GLN A 25 -12.31 19.17 9.40
C GLN A 25 -12.61 17.73 9.82
N ALA A 26 -13.23 16.94 8.93
CA ALA A 26 -13.53 15.53 9.19
C ALA A 26 -12.26 14.70 9.45
N LEU A 27 -11.25 14.82 8.58
CA LEU A 27 -9.98 14.14 8.74
C LEU A 27 -9.26 14.55 10.03
N ALA A 28 -9.25 15.85 10.36
CA ALA A 28 -8.62 16.35 11.56
C ALA A 28 -9.26 15.73 12.83
N VAL A 29 -10.59 15.65 12.87
CA VAL A 29 -11.30 14.98 13.97
C VAL A 29 -10.93 13.49 14.05
N GLN A 30 -10.95 12.78 12.92
CA GLN A 30 -10.65 11.34 12.88
C GLN A 30 -9.22 11.00 13.34
N LEU A 31 -8.25 11.86 13.02
CA LEU A 31 -6.84 11.68 13.40
C LEU A 31 -6.45 12.36 14.71
N GLY A 32 -7.38 13.04 15.39
CA GLY A 32 -7.08 13.82 16.59
C GLY A 32 -6.10 14.96 16.34
N TRP A 33 -6.12 15.53 15.14
CA TRP A 33 -5.28 16.65 14.73
C TRP A 33 -6.02 17.98 14.83
N ARG A 34 -5.25 19.07 14.86
CA ARG A 34 -5.80 20.39 14.54
C ARG A 34 -5.99 20.52 13.02
N PRO A 35 -7.02 21.24 12.53
CA PRO A 35 -7.21 21.46 11.10
C PRO A 35 -5.98 22.04 10.39
N GLU A 36 -5.24 22.94 11.05
CA GLU A 36 -4.00 23.52 10.54
C GLU A 36 -2.93 22.45 10.30
N THR A 37 -2.83 21.48 11.22
CA THR A 37 -1.91 20.35 11.09
C THR A 37 -2.29 19.47 9.90
N ALA A 38 -3.59 19.20 9.71
CA ALA A 38 -4.07 18.42 8.57
C ALA A 38 -3.73 19.12 7.24
N VAL A 39 -4.03 20.42 7.11
CA VAL A 39 -3.65 21.21 5.93
C VAL A 39 -2.15 21.18 5.68
N ALA A 40 -1.33 21.42 6.71
CA ALA A 40 0.12 21.46 6.57
C ALA A 40 0.69 20.12 6.13
N ARG A 41 0.23 19.01 6.71
CA ARG A 41 0.68 17.65 6.33
C ARG A 41 0.25 17.28 4.93
N ILE A 42 -1.00 17.57 4.55
CA ILE A 42 -1.50 17.31 3.19
C ILE A 42 -0.71 18.12 2.17
N LYS A 43 -0.56 19.45 2.35
CA LYS A 43 0.19 20.29 1.41
C LYS A 43 1.66 19.85 1.29
N LYS A 44 2.25 19.36 2.39
CA LYS A 44 3.62 18.84 2.39
C LYS A 44 3.76 17.51 1.64
N ALA A 45 2.85 16.57 1.88
CA ALA A 45 2.89 15.24 1.26
C ALA A 45 2.40 15.24 -0.20
N LEU A 46 1.44 16.10 -0.53
CA LEU A 46 0.74 16.16 -1.80
C LEU A 46 0.77 17.60 -2.33
N PRO A 47 1.85 18.01 -3.02
CA PRO A 47 1.99 19.40 -3.47
C PRO A 47 0.98 19.81 -4.55
N ALA A 48 0.56 18.87 -5.41
CA ALA A 48 -0.41 19.11 -6.48
C ALA A 48 -1.83 19.18 -5.92
N ARG A 49 -2.63 20.19 -6.33
CA ARG A 49 -3.98 20.37 -5.79
C ARG A 49 -4.90 19.22 -6.15
N PHE A 50 -4.77 18.68 -7.37
CA PHE A 50 -5.48 17.46 -7.76
C PHE A 50 -5.22 16.30 -6.79
N ALA A 51 -3.95 16.05 -6.43
CA ALA A 51 -3.60 15.00 -5.48
C ALA A 51 -4.20 15.23 -4.09
N GLN A 52 -4.28 16.49 -3.65
CA GLN A 52 -4.93 16.87 -2.38
C GLN A 52 -6.43 16.57 -2.42
N SER A 53 -7.13 16.98 -3.48
CA SER A 53 -8.56 16.73 -3.66
C SER A 53 -8.86 15.24 -3.77
N ALA A 54 -8.06 14.50 -4.54
CA ALA A 54 -8.19 13.05 -4.68
C ALA A 54 -8.02 12.33 -3.34
N TYR A 55 -7.00 12.71 -2.56
CA TYR A 55 -6.80 12.18 -1.21
C TYR A 55 -8.01 12.43 -0.30
N LEU A 56 -8.54 13.65 -0.27
CA LEU A 56 -9.70 13.98 0.56
C LEU A 56 -10.96 13.20 0.15
N ALA A 57 -11.20 13.05 -1.15
CA ALA A 57 -12.30 12.24 -1.67
C ALA A 57 -12.15 10.76 -1.30
N MET A 58 -10.92 10.24 -1.30
CA MET A 58 -10.63 8.86 -0.93
C MET A 58 -10.81 8.58 0.56
N VAL A 59 -10.32 9.47 1.42
CA VAL A 59 -10.45 9.32 2.88
C VAL A 59 -11.93 9.23 3.29
N ASP A 60 -12.78 10.02 2.66
CA ASP A 60 -14.22 10.02 2.91
C ASP A 60 -14.87 8.66 2.56
N GLN A 61 -14.39 8.00 1.50
CA GLN A 61 -15.00 6.78 0.97
C GLN A 61 -14.42 5.48 1.56
N TRP A 62 -13.11 5.42 1.79
CA TRP A 62 -12.39 4.17 2.03
C TRP A 62 -11.71 4.09 3.39
N GLY A 63 -11.80 5.15 4.17
CA GLY A 63 -11.25 5.24 5.51
C GLY A 63 -9.91 5.97 5.56
N VAL A 64 -9.43 6.13 6.78
CA VAL A 64 -8.35 7.07 7.07
C VAL A 64 -6.98 6.45 6.82
N VAL A 65 -6.28 7.00 5.82
CA VAL A 65 -4.86 6.78 5.58
C VAL A 65 -4.13 8.10 5.77
N LEU A 66 -2.88 8.08 6.24
CA LEU A 66 -2.10 9.32 6.39
C LEU A 66 -1.78 9.92 5.00
N PRO A 67 -1.67 11.25 4.87
CA PRO A 67 -1.33 11.89 3.59
C PRO A 67 -0.01 11.39 3.01
N GLU A 68 1.00 11.16 3.87
CA GLU A 68 2.31 10.65 3.46
C GLU A 68 2.23 9.22 2.93
N SER A 69 1.41 8.40 3.57
CA SER A 69 1.13 7.03 3.14
C SER A 69 0.41 6.99 1.81
N PHE A 70 -0.59 7.85 1.63
CA PHE A 70 -1.27 8.00 0.34
C PHE A 70 -0.30 8.44 -0.76
N ALA A 71 0.56 9.44 -0.48
CA ALA A 71 1.58 9.89 -1.41
C ALA A 71 2.52 8.77 -1.83
N GLN A 72 2.96 7.93 -0.90
CA GLN A 72 3.82 6.77 -1.18
C GLN A 72 3.14 5.77 -2.13
N ILE A 73 1.87 5.44 -1.89
CA ILE A 73 1.12 4.49 -2.73
C ILE A 73 0.88 5.08 -4.13
N ALA A 74 0.46 6.35 -4.19
CA ALA A 74 0.23 7.05 -5.45
C ALA A 74 1.52 7.16 -6.28
N ASP A 75 2.65 7.49 -5.64
CA ASP A 75 3.95 7.58 -6.30
C ASP A 75 4.37 6.22 -6.89
N TYR A 76 4.12 5.14 -6.16
CA TYR A 76 4.40 3.78 -6.63
C TYR A 76 3.63 3.44 -7.92
N PHE A 77 2.30 3.59 -7.94
CA PHE A 77 1.48 3.24 -9.11
C PHE A 77 1.63 4.21 -10.27
N THR A 78 1.99 5.47 -10.01
CA THR A 78 2.33 6.48 -11.04
C THR A 78 3.80 6.44 -11.47
N ARG A 79 4.60 5.48 -10.97
CA ARG A 79 6.02 5.31 -11.28
C ARG A 79 6.85 6.57 -11.03
N GLY A 80 6.66 7.22 -9.88
CA GLY A 80 7.41 8.41 -9.49
C GLY A 80 6.88 9.72 -10.07
N GLN A 81 5.81 9.67 -10.89
CA GLN A 81 5.32 10.88 -11.55
C GLN A 81 4.37 11.70 -10.66
N GLY A 82 3.73 11.06 -9.69
CA GLY A 82 2.66 11.61 -8.87
C GLY A 82 1.38 11.86 -9.67
N LEU A 83 0.30 12.18 -8.96
CA LEU A 83 -0.97 12.58 -9.56
C LEU A 83 -0.89 14.05 -10.00
N ARG A 84 -1.08 14.34 -11.29
CA ARG A 84 -0.94 15.69 -11.86
C ARG A 84 -2.27 16.21 -12.41
N GLU A 85 -2.47 17.52 -12.34
CA GLU A 85 -3.65 18.18 -12.93
C GLU A 85 -3.73 18.02 -14.46
N ALA A 86 -2.57 17.84 -15.11
CA ALA A 86 -2.48 17.55 -16.54
C ALA A 86 -3.16 16.21 -16.92
N ASP A 87 -3.28 15.28 -15.97
CA ASP A 87 -3.91 13.98 -16.20
C ASP A 87 -5.44 14.09 -16.31
N LEU A 88 -6.04 15.17 -15.77
CA LEU A 88 -7.47 15.46 -15.89
C LEU A 88 -7.84 16.25 -17.16
N THR A 89 -6.90 17.02 -17.71
CA THR A 89 -7.16 17.98 -18.79
C THR A 89 -7.05 17.37 -20.18
N ASN A 90 -6.38 16.21 -20.31
CA ASN A 90 -6.34 15.48 -21.56
C ASN A 90 -7.62 14.65 -21.71
N ALA A 91 -8.49 15.06 -22.62
CA ALA A 91 -9.72 14.36 -23.00
C ALA A 91 -9.46 13.02 -23.73
N ASP A 92 -8.33 12.37 -23.49
CA ASP A 92 -8.01 11.05 -24.01
C ASP A 92 -8.63 9.99 -23.08
N PRO A 93 -9.58 9.17 -23.57
CA PRO A 93 -10.17 8.08 -22.81
C PRO A 93 -9.13 7.15 -22.15
N GLY A 94 -7.97 6.95 -22.79
CA GLY A 94 -6.93 6.07 -22.25
C GLY A 94 -6.26 6.61 -20.97
N ILE A 95 -6.14 7.93 -20.83
CA ILE A 95 -5.58 8.56 -19.62
C ILE A 95 -6.57 8.41 -18.46
N ARG A 96 -7.86 8.59 -18.75
CA ARG A 96 -8.92 8.39 -17.75
C ARG A 96 -8.95 6.96 -17.25
N GLU A 97 -8.94 5.97 -18.13
CA GLU A 97 -8.89 4.55 -17.75
C GLU A 97 -7.64 4.23 -16.91
N SER A 98 -6.49 4.81 -17.26
CA SER A 98 -5.25 4.65 -16.47
C SER A 98 -5.36 5.26 -15.08
N LEU A 99 -6.02 6.41 -14.93
CA LEU A 99 -6.28 7.03 -13.63
C LEU A 99 -7.26 6.20 -12.80
N GLU A 100 -8.34 5.67 -13.40
CA GLU A 100 -9.28 4.77 -12.73
C GLU A 100 -8.56 3.54 -12.18
N ALA A 101 -7.72 2.91 -13.00
CA ALA A 101 -6.91 1.77 -12.59
C ALA A 101 -5.96 2.14 -11.45
N THR A 102 -5.34 3.32 -11.50
CA THR A 102 -4.46 3.81 -10.43
C THR A 102 -5.24 3.98 -9.13
N PHE A 103 -6.39 4.66 -9.14
CA PHE A 103 -7.21 4.84 -7.94
C PHE A 103 -7.75 3.52 -7.38
N ASP A 104 -8.13 2.59 -8.25
CA ASP A 104 -8.54 1.23 -7.85
C ASP A 104 -7.40 0.51 -7.10
N GLN A 105 -6.17 0.61 -7.60
CA GLN A 105 -5.00 0.03 -6.94
C GLN A 105 -4.68 0.70 -5.60
N ILE A 106 -4.79 2.03 -5.50
CA ILE A 106 -4.61 2.73 -4.22
C ILE A 106 -5.69 2.30 -3.22
N ALA A 107 -6.96 2.22 -3.65
CA ALA A 107 -8.08 1.78 -2.81
C ALA A 107 -7.85 0.37 -2.26
N LYS A 108 -7.47 -0.57 -3.13
CA LYS A 108 -7.11 -1.95 -2.75
C LYS A 108 -5.96 -1.99 -1.75
N THR A 109 -4.97 -1.13 -1.91
CA THR A 109 -3.84 -1.05 -0.99
C THR A 109 -4.27 -0.57 0.41
N VAL A 110 -5.09 0.48 0.47
CA VAL A 110 -5.62 0.99 1.75
C VAL A 110 -6.50 -0.06 2.42
N TYR A 111 -7.37 -0.73 1.66
CA TYR A 111 -8.21 -1.82 2.13
C TYR A 111 -7.34 -2.96 2.71
N LEU A 112 -6.34 -3.43 1.96
CA LEU A 112 -5.47 -4.53 2.41
C LEU A 112 -4.73 -4.20 3.71
N VAL A 113 -4.23 -2.96 3.87
CA VAL A 113 -3.59 -2.53 5.13
C VAL A 113 -4.57 -2.57 6.30
N ARG A 114 -5.84 -2.23 6.07
CA ARG A 114 -6.88 -2.29 7.10
C ARG A 114 -7.21 -3.73 7.47
N GLU A 115 -7.51 -4.58 6.48
CA GLU A 115 -7.86 -5.98 6.71
C GLU A 115 -6.72 -6.75 7.40
N ALA A 116 -5.47 -6.48 7.00
CA ALA A 116 -4.30 -7.07 7.66
C ALA A 116 -4.29 -6.79 9.17
N ARG A 117 -4.70 -5.59 9.61
CA ARG A 117 -4.80 -5.27 11.04
C ARG A 117 -5.90 -6.04 11.75
N GLU A 118 -7.02 -6.31 11.08
CA GLU A 118 -8.14 -7.09 11.64
C GLU A 118 -7.71 -8.52 11.96
N ILE A 119 -6.84 -9.10 11.13
CA ILE A 119 -6.26 -10.44 11.34
C ILE A 119 -4.95 -10.43 12.15
N ASN A 120 -4.59 -9.30 12.78
CA ASN A 120 -3.35 -9.11 13.55
C ASN A 120 -2.06 -9.34 12.74
N ALA A 121 -2.09 -9.11 11.43
CA ALA A 121 -0.93 -9.06 10.57
C ALA A 121 -0.45 -7.61 10.45
N ASP A 122 0.72 -7.31 11.00
CA ASP A 122 1.35 -6.00 10.85
C ASP A 122 2.14 -5.96 9.53
N ILE A 123 1.56 -5.33 8.51
CA ILE A 123 2.20 -5.14 7.20
C ILE A 123 2.42 -3.65 6.93
N SER A 124 3.58 -3.32 6.36
CA SER A 124 3.84 -1.96 5.93
C SER A 124 3.03 -1.62 4.68
N ILE A 125 2.76 -0.33 4.47
CA ILE A 125 2.10 0.17 3.25
C ILE A 125 2.87 -0.24 2.00
N GLU A 126 4.20 -0.18 2.02
CA GLU A 126 5.04 -0.65 0.93
C GLU A 126 4.79 -2.14 0.60
N THR A 127 4.66 -2.97 1.62
CA THR A 127 4.38 -4.40 1.48
C THR A 127 3.01 -4.63 0.87
N ALA A 128 1.98 -3.96 1.39
CA ALA A 128 0.62 -4.03 0.84
C ALA A 128 0.57 -3.54 -0.62
N THR A 129 1.27 -2.45 -0.93
CA THR A 129 1.34 -1.87 -2.29
C THR A 129 1.92 -2.89 -3.26
N ARG A 130 3.01 -3.57 -2.89
CA ARG A 130 3.63 -4.63 -3.71
C ARG A 130 2.73 -5.84 -3.90
N LEU A 131 2.00 -6.26 -2.86
CA LEU A 131 1.04 -7.36 -2.99
C LEU A 131 -0.09 -7.00 -3.97
N VAL A 132 -0.65 -5.80 -3.87
CA VAL A 132 -1.67 -5.31 -4.81
C VAL A 132 -1.12 -5.16 -6.22
N ALA A 133 0.12 -4.70 -6.37
CA ALA A 133 0.76 -4.59 -7.68
C ALA A 133 0.95 -5.96 -8.36
N ALA A 134 1.29 -6.98 -7.57
CA ALA A 134 1.53 -8.34 -8.08
C ALA A 134 0.23 -9.12 -8.33
N TYR A 135 -0.75 -9.02 -7.43
CA TYR A 135 -1.91 -9.92 -7.39
C TYR A 135 -3.27 -9.23 -7.59
N GLY A 136 -3.32 -7.90 -7.60
CA GLY A 136 -4.55 -7.14 -7.79
C GLY A 136 -5.62 -7.52 -6.78
N ASP A 137 -6.75 -8.03 -7.28
CA ASP A 137 -7.91 -8.44 -6.46
C ASP A 137 -7.62 -9.65 -5.55
N GLU A 138 -6.62 -10.48 -5.87
CA GLU A 138 -6.29 -11.68 -5.08
C GLU A 138 -5.33 -11.37 -3.92
N ALA A 139 -4.88 -10.12 -3.75
CA ALA A 139 -3.83 -9.76 -2.79
C ALA A 139 -4.17 -10.11 -1.33
N GLU A 140 -5.44 -9.99 -0.93
CA GLU A 140 -5.92 -10.36 0.41
C GLU A 140 -5.80 -11.87 0.64
N LYS A 141 -6.33 -12.68 -0.28
CA LYS A 141 -6.24 -14.14 -0.22
C LYS A 141 -4.80 -14.63 -0.23
N ILE A 142 -3.93 -13.99 -1.01
CA ILE A 142 -2.49 -14.30 -1.00
C ILE A 142 -1.88 -13.98 0.35
N LEU A 143 -2.24 -12.86 0.99
CA LEU A 143 -1.77 -12.54 2.34
C LEU A 143 -2.19 -13.63 3.34
N GLU A 144 -3.43 -14.12 3.29
CA GLU A 144 -3.89 -15.22 4.13
C GLU A 144 -3.08 -16.51 3.92
N ILE A 145 -2.88 -16.92 2.65
CA ILE A 145 -2.04 -18.08 2.31
C ILE A 145 -0.63 -17.92 2.88
N ILE A 146 -0.08 -16.70 2.82
CA ILE A 146 1.23 -16.41 3.39
C ILE A 146 1.23 -16.64 4.90
N LEU A 147 0.27 -16.07 5.60
CA LEU A 147 0.18 -16.15 7.06
C LEU A 147 -0.04 -17.59 7.55
N ASP A 148 -0.82 -18.38 6.81
CA ASP A 148 -1.08 -19.80 7.12
C ASP A 148 0.14 -20.69 6.89
N ALA A 149 0.99 -20.37 5.91
CA ALA A 149 2.19 -21.13 5.62
C ALA A 149 3.35 -20.83 6.58
N ILE A 150 3.40 -19.63 7.19
CA ILE A 150 4.52 -19.23 8.06
C ILE A 150 4.72 -20.22 9.22
N PRO A 151 3.70 -20.63 10.01
CA PRO A 151 3.88 -21.62 11.08
C PRO A 151 4.49 -22.94 10.59
N ILE A 152 4.09 -23.37 9.39
CA ILE A 152 4.59 -24.60 8.76
C ILE A 152 6.07 -24.41 8.42
N ALA A 153 6.42 -23.32 7.73
CA ALA A 153 7.80 -23.02 7.35
C ALA A 153 8.72 -22.85 8.58
N LEU A 154 8.24 -22.19 9.63
CA LEU A 154 8.98 -22.01 10.87
C LEU A 154 9.22 -23.33 11.63
N ALA A 155 8.37 -24.35 11.46
CA ALA A 155 8.60 -25.66 12.08
C ALA A 155 9.92 -26.32 11.60
N TYR A 156 10.35 -26.01 10.38
CA TYR A 156 11.59 -26.51 9.79
C TYR A 156 12.83 -25.67 10.17
N LEU A 157 12.63 -24.54 10.86
CA LEU A 157 13.69 -23.63 11.26
C LEU A 157 14.23 -23.90 12.67
N PRO A 158 15.57 -23.87 12.89
CA PRO A 158 16.17 -23.94 14.22
C PRO A 158 15.65 -22.83 15.14
N GLN A 159 15.27 -23.19 16.38
CA GLN A 159 14.62 -22.27 17.33
C GLN A 159 15.47 -21.03 17.68
N TRP A 160 16.80 -21.16 17.67
CA TRP A 160 17.73 -20.07 18.02
C TRP A 160 17.80 -18.93 16.98
N LYS A 161 17.19 -19.11 15.80
CA LYS A 161 17.09 -18.07 14.74
C LYS A 161 15.76 -17.33 14.73
N ARG A 162 14.84 -17.63 15.66
CA ARG A 162 13.48 -17.07 15.63
C ARG A 162 13.45 -15.72 16.36
N LYS A 163 13.13 -14.64 15.62
CA LYS A 163 12.76 -13.33 16.21
C LYS A 163 11.38 -13.44 16.88
N SER A 164 10.83 -12.31 17.38
CA SER A 164 9.43 -12.30 17.82
C SER A 164 8.52 -12.77 16.68
N LYS A 165 7.40 -13.44 17.01
CA LYS A 165 6.46 -13.96 16.00
C LYS A 165 5.97 -12.86 15.06
N ALA A 166 5.66 -11.68 15.61
CA ALA A 166 5.20 -10.53 14.83
C ALA A 166 6.25 -10.04 13.83
N LEU A 167 7.49 -9.86 14.27
CA LEU A 167 8.58 -9.39 13.40
C LEU A 167 8.91 -10.41 12.31
N THR A 168 8.93 -11.69 12.68
CA THR A 168 9.17 -12.78 11.73
C THR A 168 8.08 -12.81 10.64
N ASN A 169 6.81 -12.68 11.03
CA ASN A 169 5.71 -12.64 10.08
C ASN A 169 5.84 -11.45 9.12
N ALA A 170 6.05 -10.25 9.65
CA ALA A 170 6.20 -9.04 8.84
C ALA A 170 7.35 -9.14 7.84
N THR A 171 8.51 -9.66 8.26
CA THR A 171 9.66 -9.85 7.37
C THR A 171 9.38 -10.86 6.27
N ILE A 172 8.75 -11.99 6.58
CA ILE A 172 8.40 -13.00 5.57
C ILE A 172 7.43 -12.42 4.54
N VAL A 173 6.35 -11.76 4.99
CA VAL A 173 5.37 -11.14 4.09
C VAL A 173 6.04 -10.08 3.21
N LYS A 174 6.94 -9.24 3.78
CA LYS A 174 7.71 -8.25 3.02
C LYS A 174 8.55 -8.88 1.91
N ILE A 175 9.29 -9.94 2.22
CA ILE A 175 10.17 -10.63 1.26
C ILE A 175 9.32 -11.27 0.15
N VAL A 176 8.22 -11.94 0.52
CA VAL A 176 7.29 -12.54 -0.44
C VAL A 176 6.71 -11.48 -1.37
N ALA A 177 6.21 -10.37 -0.83
CA ALA A 177 5.66 -9.27 -1.61
C ALA A 177 6.71 -8.67 -2.56
N PHE A 178 7.95 -8.52 -2.10
CA PHE A 178 9.07 -8.06 -2.91
C PHE A 178 9.33 -9.01 -4.10
N HIS A 179 9.44 -10.31 -3.85
CA HIS A 179 9.69 -11.28 -4.92
C HIS A 179 8.51 -11.42 -5.89
N ALA A 180 7.28 -11.40 -5.40
CA ALA A 180 6.09 -11.46 -6.26
C ALA A 180 6.02 -10.28 -7.22
N CYS A 181 6.40 -9.09 -6.75
CA CYS A 181 6.36 -7.88 -7.57
C CYS A 181 7.57 -7.75 -8.52
N GLU A 182 8.78 -8.05 -8.05
CA GLU A 182 10.04 -7.86 -8.81
C GLU A 182 10.46 -9.09 -9.62
N GLY A 183 9.83 -10.25 -9.38
CA GLY A 183 10.23 -11.55 -9.90
C GLY A 183 10.26 -11.64 -11.43
N ALA A 184 9.44 -10.86 -12.13
CA ALA A 184 9.44 -10.81 -13.59
C ALA A 184 10.74 -10.26 -14.20
N GLY A 185 11.49 -9.42 -13.47
CA GLY A 185 12.67 -8.70 -14.01
C GLY A 185 14.03 -9.39 -13.77
N ARG A 186 14.13 -10.33 -12.81
CA ARG A 186 15.41 -10.90 -12.37
C ARG A 186 15.50 -12.44 -12.46
N GLY A 187 14.63 -13.07 -13.26
CA GLY A 187 14.53 -14.53 -13.30
C GLY A 187 13.94 -15.13 -12.02
N GLY A 188 13.05 -14.37 -11.36
CA GLY A 188 12.54 -14.65 -10.02
C GLY A 188 11.45 -15.72 -9.98
N LEU A 189 11.35 -16.32 -8.79
CA LEU A 189 10.41 -17.37 -8.44
C LEU A 189 8.95 -16.96 -8.67
N VAL A 190 8.21 -17.96 -9.15
CA VAL A 190 6.79 -18.12 -9.49
C VAL A 190 5.84 -17.25 -8.64
N ASN A 191 4.77 -16.74 -9.27
CA ASN A 191 3.50 -16.40 -8.60
C ASN A 191 3.28 -17.38 -7.46
N ILE A 192 3.24 -16.92 -6.22
CA ILE A 192 2.94 -17.80 -5.10
C ILE A 192 1.46 -18.12 -5.20
N VAL A 193 1.15 -19.27 -5.78
CA VAL A 193 -0.24 -19.75 -5.96
C VAL A 193 -0.65 -20.76 -4.90
N ASP A 194 0.31 -21.31 -4.13
CA ASP A 194 0.07 -22.32 -3.11
C ASP A 194 1.07 -22.28 -1.94
N ILE A 195 0.72 -23.02 -0.89
CA ILE A 195 1.49 -23.14 0.35
C ILE A 195 2.84 -23.82 0.10
N ASP A 196 2.91 -24.80 -0.80
CA ASP A 196 4.13 -25.57 -1.05
C ASP A 196 5.21 -24.73 -1.71
N GLY A 197 4.86 -23.91 -2.71
CA GLY A 197 5.77 -22.96 -3.34
C GLY A 197 6.28 -21.91 -2.35
N LEU A 198 5.43 -21.49 -1.41
CA LEU A 198 5.81 -20.57 -0.34
C LEU A 198 6.76 -21.21 0.68
N VAL A 199 6.47 -22.46 1.11
CA VAL A 199 7.36 -23.21 2.01
C VAL A 199 8.72 -23.40 1.35
N GLN A 200 8.77 -23.71 0.05
CA GLN A 200 10.03 -23.82 -0.69
C GLN A 200 10.80 -22.49 -0.74
N LEU A 201 10.10 -21.37 -0.99
CA LEU A 201 10.70 -20.04 -0.98
C LEU A 201 11.30 -19.68 0.39
N ILE A 202 10.50 -19.83 1.46
CA ILE A 202 10.93 -19.53 2.82
C ILE A 202 12.07 -20.46 3.26
N SER A 203 12.06 -21.71 2.79
CA SER A 203 13.08 -22.72 3.11
C SER A 203 14.35 -22.62 2.26
N SER A 204 14.42 -21.67 1.32
CA SER A 204 15.60 -21.48 0.50
C SER A 204 16.74 -20.80 1.29
N SER A 205 17.98 -21.19 1.03
CA SER A 205 19.15 -20.66 1.76
C SER A 205 19.29 -19.13 1.64
N ALA A 206 18.97 -18.57 0.48
CA ALA A 206 19.01 -17.13 0.23
C ALA A 206 17.98 -16.36 1.07
N PHE A 207 16.80 -16.93 1.31
CA PHE A 207 15.78 -16.34 2.16
C PHE A 207 16.24 -16.26 3.63
N PHE A 208 16.99 -17.26 4.08
CA PHE A 208 17.50 -17.31 5.44
C PHE A 208 18.65 -16.35 5.72
N GLU A 209 19.50 -16.05 4.73
CA GLU A 209 20.54 -15.03 4.87
C GLU A 209 19.92 -13.64 5.11
N ILE A 210 18.85 -13.31 4.37
CA ILE A 210 18.11 -12.04 4.53
C ILE A 210 17.47 -11.92 5.92
N LEU A 211 16.87 -13.00 6.44
CA LEU A 211 16.29 -12.99 7.79
C LEU A 211 17.32 -12.76 8.91
N THR A 212 18.59 -13.10 8.67
CA THR A 212 19.67 -12.97 9.65
C THR A 212 20.48 -11.69 9.52
N ASP A 213 20.56 -11.09 8.33
CA ASP A 213 21.31 -9.84 8.08
C ASP A 213 20.54 -8.57 8.47
N ASP A 214 19.20 -8.63 8.57
CA ASP A 214 18.33 -7.52 9.02
C ASP A 214 18.54 -7.08 10.50
N ASP A 215 19.56 -7.60 11.19
CA ASP A 215 19.92 -7.17 12.56
C ASP A 215 20.75 -5.88 12.61
N GLU A 216 21.28 -5.36 11.50
CA GLU A 216 22.04 -4.09 11.49
C GLU A 216 21.24 -2.84 11.08
N GLU A 217 20.16 -2.95 10.30
CA GLU A 217 19.44 -1.76 9.76
C GLU A 217 18.14 -1.36 10.47
N VAL A 218 17.58 -2.18 11.38
CA VAL A 218 16.31 -1.86 12.08
C VAL A 218 16.52 -0.98 13.34
N ARG A 219 17.59 -0.19 13.38
CA ARG A 219 17.83 0.85 14.39
C ARG A 219 17.89 2.25 13.77
N LEU A 220 16.79 2.71 13.15
CA LEU A 220 16.54 4.13 12.90
C LEU A 220 15.05 4.46 13.07
#